data_AF-A0A7S3GL65-F1
#
_entry.id   AF-A0A7S3GL65-F1
#
_cell.length_a   1.000
_cell.length_b   1.000
_cell.length_c   1.000
_cell.angle_alpha   90.00
_cell.angle_beta   90.00
_cell.angle_gamma   90.00
#
_symmetry.space_group_name_H-M   'P 1'
#
loop_
_entity.id
_entity.type
_entity.pdbx_description
1 polymer ?
#
loop_
_entity_poly.entity_id
_entity_poly.type
_entity_poly.pdbx_seq_one_letter_code
_entity_poly.pdbx_strand_id
1 'polypeptide(L)'
;MEEQLGESRHREFEQANEDDEHNGHKLVSSSLSSKKFFQTVETHDDALEGEEGSSSITRRVFDVPYPSLLELHTCVAVHEALGRKSQFRSYYNENRRMQLQLDIQPPASGSFTQSYRAYFYRVCGFFIAEEHVQREAGGVVSNADVDALWEIALKTLKRVLRTELSDLQDPSMLLQVKDLVLLFCATLREFGYHIAPLREYIEDSRDQYLSLLRRSFEVTVRRLLEEEEYRPMTVHSKEEVEAKLAPFKLDDCVREGETYPIECKFSRT
;
A
#
# COMPACT_ATOMS: atom_id res chain seq x y z
N MET A 1 -29.35 45.76 -13.85
CA MET A 1 -27.91 45.41 -13.87
C MET A 1 -27.39 45.00 -12.48
N GLU A 2 -28.25 44.90 -11.45
CA GLU A 2 -27.87 44.47 -10.09
C GLU A 2 -28.24 43.00 -9.78
N GLU A 3 -29.18 42.40 -10.53
CA GLU A 3 -29.64 41.01 -10.31
C GLU A 3 -28.61 39.95 -10.71
N GLN A 4 -27.80 40.19 -11.74
CA GLN A 4 -26.76 39.25 -12.18
C GLN A 4 -25.51 39.24 -11.28
N LEU A 5 -25.30 40.28 -10.47
CA LEU A 5 -24.19 40.32 -9.52
C LEU A 5 -24.47 39.47 -8.26
N GLY A 6 -25.75 39.31 -7.90
CA GLY A 6 -26.18 38.50 -6.76
C GLY A 6 -26.02 36.99 -7.01
N GLU A 7 -26.41 36.50 -8.18
CA GLU A 7 -26.28 35.09 -8.54
C GLU A 7 -24.82 34.64 -8.72
N SER A 8 -23.94 35.54 -9.17
CA SER A 8 -22.51 35.24 -9.32
C SER A 8 -21.82 35.12 -7.96
N ARG A 9 -22.16 35.99 -7.00
CA ARG A 9 -21.63 35.90 -5.63
C ARG A 9 -22.18 34.69 -4.87
N HIS A 10 -23.43 34.30 -5.12
CA HIS A 10 -24.02 33.12 -4.49
C HIS A 10 -23.36 31.82 -4.99
N ARG A 11 -23.05 31.74 -6.29
CA ARG A 11 -22.30 30.61 -6.87
C ARG A 11 -20.85 30.54 -6.40
N GLU A 12 -20.16 31.68 -6.27
CA GLU A 12 -18.80 31.72 -5.70
C GLU A 12 -18.77 31.29 -4.23
N PHE A 13 -19.80 31.62 -3.45
CA PHE A 13 -19.92 31.19 -2.05
C PHE A 13 -20.20 29.69 -1.89
N GLU A 14 -21.06 29.12 -2.75
CA GLU A 14 -21.30 27.66 -2.75
C GLU A 14 -20.05 26.88 -3.17
N GLN A 15 -19.32 27.37 -4.17
CA GLN A 15 -18.12 26.71 -4.66
C GLN A 15 -16.95 26.78 -3.65
N ALA A 16 -16.82 27.90 -2.91
CA ALA A 16 -15.85 28.03 -1.85
C ALA A 16 -16.17 27.15 -0.62
N ASN A 17 -17.45 26.91 -0.32
CA ASN A 17 -17.86 25.97 0.74
C ASN A 17 -17.59 24.51 0.35
N GLU A 18 -17.82 24.12 -0.91
CA GLU A 18 -17.50 22.77 -1.40
C GLU A 18 -15.99 22.47 -1.36
N ASP A 19 -15.15 23.46 -1.70
CA ASP A 19 -13.69 23.30 -1.68
C ASP A 19 -13.12 23.17 -0.25
N ASP A 20 -13.74 23.84 0.73
CA ASP A 20 -13.32 23.84 2.14
C ASP A 20 -13.69 22.53 2.87
N GLU A 21 -14.91 22.03 2.68
CA GLU A 21 -15.31 20.70 3.18
C GLU A 21 -14.40 19.61 2.60
N HIS A 22 -14.10 19.69 1.30
CA HIS A 22 -13.25 18.69 0.65
C HIS A 22 -11.81 18.68 1.19
N ASN A 23 -11.29 19.82 1.64
CA ASN A 23 -9.91 19.94 2.13
C ASN A 23 -9.76 19.55 3.61
N GLY A 24 -10.73 19.91 4.46
CA GLY A 24 -10.78 19.46 5.87
C GLY A 24 -10.90 17.94 5.99
N HIS A 25 -11.74 17.31 5.16
CA HIS A 25 -11.84 15.86 5.06
C HIS A 25 -10.54 15.19 4.59
N LYS A 26 -9.75 15.82 3.71
CA LYS A 26 -8.44 15.31 3.28
C LYS A 26 -7.39 15.31 4.40
N LEU A 27 -7.39 16.34 5.25
CA LEU A 27 -6.45 16.43 6.36
C LEU A 27 -6.74 15.40 7.46
N VAL A 28 -8.00 15.26 7.86
CA VAL A 28 -8.42 14.27 8.87
C VAL A 28 -8.23 12.84 8.34
N SER A 29 -8.55 12.59 7.06
CA SER A 29 -8.31 11.28 6.43
C SER A 29 -6.82 10.95 6.33
N SER A 30 -5.94 11.91 6.04
CA SER A 30 -4.48 11.68 6.01
C SER A 30 -3.90 11.32 7.39
N SER A 31 -4.41 11.92 8.47
CA SER A 31 -4.02 11.63 9.86
C SER A 31 -4.54 10.27 10.33
N LEU A 32 -5.79 9.92 10.00
CA LEU A 32 -6.36 8.58 10.22
C LEU A 32 -5.61 7.51 9.41
N SER A 33 -5.22 7.84 8.18
CA SER A 33 -4.42 6.97 7.31
C SER A 33 -3.01 6.77 7.85
N SER A 34 -2.41 7.81 8.44
CA SER A 34 -1.14 7.71 9.15
C SER A 34 -1.27 6.81 10.38
N LYS A 35 -2.28 6.99 11.24
CA LYS A 35 -2.50 6.09 12.39
C LYS A 35 -2.68 4.63 11.96
N LYS A 36 -3.44 4.38 10.89
CA LYS A 36 -3.56 3.03 10.28
C LYS A 36 -2.23 2.53 9.71
N PHE A 37 -1.40 3.43 9.13
CA PHE A 37 -0.08 3.11 8.61
C PHE A 37 0.80 2.51 9.70
N PHE A 38 0.90 3.14 10.88
CA PHE A 38 1.71 2.65 12.00
C PHE A 38 1.11 1.41 12.66
N GLN A 39 -0.21 1.38 12.86
CA GLN A 39 -0.88 0.28 13.55
C GLN A 39 -0.85 -1.03 12.75
N THR A 40 -0.91 -0.99 11.41
CA THR A 40 -0.83 -2.20 10.57
C THR A 40 0.57 -2.84 10.58
N VAL A 41 1.60 -2.05 10.84
CA VAL A 41 2.98 -2.54 10.95
C VAL A 41 3.20 -3.18 12.32
N GLU A 42 2.73 -2.53 13.39
CA GLU A 42 2.87 -3.01 14.79
C GLU A 42 1.97 -4.23 15.10
N THR A 43 0.76 -4.29 14.56
CA THR A 43 -0.19 -5.39 14.89
C THR A 43 0.13 -6.73 14.25
N HIS A 44 1.11 -6.81 13.34
CA HIS A 44 1.46 -8.05 12.65
C HIS A 44 2.57 -8.86 13.31
N ASP A 45 3.17 -8.34 14.40
CA ASP A 45 4.12 -9.09 15.25
C ASP A 45 3.42 -9.84 16.39
N ASP A 46 2.31 -9.32 16.95
CA ASP A 46 1.66 -9.91 18.12
C ASP A 46 0.41 -10.77 17.84
N ALA A 47 -0.10 -10.81 16.60
CA ALA A 47 -1.43 -11.38 16.32
C ALA A 47 -1.45 -12.71 15.54
N LEU A 48 -0.30 -13.37 15.29
CA LEU A 48 -0.23 -14.60 14.48
C LEU A 48 0.21 -15.86 15.24
N GLU A 49 0.03 -15.89 16.56
CA GLU A 49 0.02 -17.16 17.33
C GLU A 49 -1.38 -17.79 17.42
N GLY A 50 -2.36 -17.29 16.66
CA GLY A 50 -3.70 -17.88 16.55
C GLY A 50 -3.87 -18.69 15.27
N GLU A 51 -3.77 -20.01 15.39
CA GLU A 51 -4.20 -20.96 14.36
C GLU A 51 -5.67 -20.70 13.94
N GLU A 52 -6.00 -21.03 12.69
CA GLU A 52 -7.36 -21.11 12.07
C GLU A 52 -7.84 -19.98 11.15
N GLY A 53 -7.24 -18.78 11.17
CA GLY A 53 -7.71 -17.66 10.31
C GLY A 53 -7.08 -17.56 8.90
N SER A 54 -5.78 -17.91 8.77
CA SER A 54 -4.99 -17.70 7.52
C SER A 54 -5.28 -18.74 6.43
N SER A 55 -5.91 -19.86 6.79
CA SER A 55 -6.22 -20.95 5.85
C SER A 55 -7.26 -20.59 4.79
N SER A 56 -7.93 -19.43 4.88
CA SER A 56 -9.02 -19.03 3.99
C SER A 56 -8.55 -18.31 2.71
N ILE A 57 -7.58 -17.39 2.82
CA ILE A 57 -7.10 -16.60 1.68
C ILE A 57 -6.22 -17.46 0.77
N THR A 58 -5.34 -18.25 1.36
CA THR A 58 -4.47 -19.21 0.66
C THR A 58 -5.27 -20.21 -0.16
N ARG A 59 -6.28 -20.85 0.43
CA ARG A 59 -7.06 -21.93 -0.21
C ARG A 59 -7.76 -21.51 -1.51
N ARG A 60 -8.07 -20.22 -1.71
CA ARG A 60 -8.70 -19.74 -2.96
C ARG A 60 -7.71 -19.53 -4.11
N VAL A 61 -6.44 -19.27 -3.83
CA VAL A 61 -5.39 -19.21 -4.87
C VAL A 61 -5.09 -20.62 -5.42
N PHE A 62 -5.31 -21.66 -4.59
CA PHE A 62 -4.98 -23.05 -4.89
C PHE A 62 -6.00 -23.84 -5.75
N ASP A 63 -7.16 -23.28 -6.08
CA ASP A 63 -8.13 -23.95 -7.00
C ASP A 63 -7.87 -23.61 -8.49
N VAL A 64 -6.82 -22.85 -8.78
CA VAL A 64 -6.37 -22.65 -10.16
C VAL A 64 -5.62 -23.91 -10.60
N PRO A 65 -6.11 -24.65 -11.61
CA PRO A 65 -5.43 -25.84 -12.09
C PRO A 65 -4.09 -25.43 -12.68
N TYR A 66 -3.03 -25.62 -11.89
CA TYR A 66 -1.68 -25.42 -12.37
C TYR A 66 -1.43 -26.37 -13.55
N PRO A 67 -0.77 -25.95 -14.64
CA PRO A 67 -0.39 -26.88 -15.69
C PRO A 67 0.36 -28.04 -15.05
N SER A 68 -0.18 -29.25 -15.23
CA SER A 68 0.28 -30.44 -14.53
C SER A 68 1.79 -30.56 -14.62
N LEU A 69 2.48 -30.76 -13.49
CA LEU A 69 3.91 -31.06 -13.45
C LEU A 69 4.29 -32.37 -14.18
N LEU A 70 3.32 -33.02 -14.84
CA LEU A 70 3.45 -34.26 -15.60
C LEU A 70 4.64 -34.26 -16.56
N GLU A 71 4.84 -33.17 -17.31
CA GLU A 71 5.97 -33.05 -18.24
C GLU A 71 7.31 -33.03 -17.50
N LEU A 72 7.38 -32.31 -16.37
CA LEU A 72 8.56 -32.28 -15.51
C LEU A 72 8.84 -33.67 -14.92
N HIS A 73 7.83 -34.33 -14.34
CA HIS A 73 7.97 -35.69 -13.81
C HIS A 73 8.46 -36.69 -14.86
N THR A 74 7.94 -36.60 -16.08
CA THR A 74 8.36 -37.45 -17.19
C THR A 74 9.83 -37.21 -17.52
N CYS A 75 10.25 -35.94 -17.61
CA CYS A 75 11.65 -35.60 -17.86
C CYS A 75 12.57 -36.13 -16.75
N VAL A 76 12.15 -36.02 -15.49
CA VAL A 76 12.90 -36.53 -14.33
C VAL A 76 13.05 -38.05 -14.41
N ALA A 77 11.95 -38.76 -14.63
CA ALA A 77 11.95 -40.21 -14.72
C ALA A 77 12.85 -40.73 -15.87
N VAL A 78 12.80 -40.06 -17.04
CA VAL A 78 13.66 -40.40 -18.17
C VAL A 78 15.14 -40.15 -17.84
N HIS A 79 15.49 -39.00 -17.27
CA HIS A 79 16.89 -38.70 -16.92
C HIS A 79 17.40 -39.57 -15.77
N GLU A 80 16.52 -40.00 -14.86
CA GLU A 80 16.84 -40.97 -13.82
C GLU A 80 17.10 -42.36 -14.41
N ALA A 81 16.26 -42.84 -15.33
CA ALA A 81 16.46 -44.09 -16.05
C ALA A 81 17.76 -44.09 -16.88
N LEU A 82 18.18 -42.93 -17.39
CA LEU A 82 19.44 -42.75 -18.14
C LEU A 82 20.67 -42.51 -17.24
N GLY A 83 20.50 -42.43 -15.91
CA GLY A 83 21.60 -42.15 -14.98
C GLY A 83 22.17 -40.72 -15.06
N ARG A 84 21.41 -39.77 -15.62
CA ARG A 84 21.82 -38.36 -15.86
C ARG A 84 21.02 -37.35 -15.04
N LYS A 85 20.40 -37.77 -13.94
CA LYS A 85 19.56 -36.94 -13.06
C LYS A 85 20.27 -35.68 -12.55
N SER A 86 21.56 -35.79 -12.19
CA SER A 86 22.36 -34.65 -11.73
C SER A 86 22.57 -33.59 -12.81
N GLN A 87 22.81 -34.00 -14.06
CA GLN A 87 22.97 -33.09 -15.19
C GLN A 87 21.65 -32.35 -15.50
N PHE A 88 20.52 -33.09 -15.47
CA PHE A 88 19.20 -32.49 -15.64
C PHE A 88 18.88 -31.46 -14.56
N ARG A 89 19.19 -31.78 -13.30
CA ARG A 89 19.02 -30.86 -12.18
C ARG A 89 19.80 -29.56 -12.36
N SER A 90 21.09 -29.64 -12.73
CA SER A 90 21.88 -28.44 -13.01
C SER A 90 21.29 -27.61 -14.16
N TYR A 91 20.85 -28.27 -15.23
CA TYR A 91 20.18 -27.61 -16.35
C TYR A 91 18.86 -26.92 -15.94
N TYR A 92 18.03 -27.60 -15.15
CA TYR A 92 16.77 -27.07 -14.65
C TYR A 92 17.00 -25.84 -13.76
N ASN A 93 17.89 -25.95 -12.76
CA ASN A 93 18.17 -24.86 -11.83
C ASN A 93 18.74 -23.62 -12.54
N GLU A 94 19.61 -23.81 -13.53
CA GLU A 94 20.14 -22.71 -14.34
C GLU A 94 19.04 -22.02 -15.16
N ASN A 95 18.13 -22.78 -15.77
CA ASN A 95 16.99 -22.22 -16.48
C ASN A 95 16.06 -21.44 -15.55
N ARG A 96 15.75 -21.96 -14.35
CA ARG A 96 14.92 -21.25 -13.37
C ARG A 96 15.59 -19.95 -12.90
N ARG A 97 16.91 -19.96 -12.74
CA ARG A 97 17.68 -18.75 -12.46
C ARG A 97 17.59 -17.70 -13.57
N MET A 98 17.74 -18.12 -14.84
CA MET A 98 17.58 -17.21 -15.99
C MET A 98 16.15 -16.65 -16.08
N GLN A 99 15.14 -17.47 -15.81
CA GLN A 99 13.74 -17.03 -15.78
C GLN A 99 13.50 -16.00 -14.67
N LEU A 100 13.99 -16.25 -13.46
CA LEU A 100 13.91 -15.27 -12.37
C LEU A 100 14.54 -13.94 -12.76
N GLN A 101 15.71 -13.96 -13.41
CA GLN A 101 16.39 -12.74 -13.84
C GLN A 101 15.57 -11.90 -14.83
N LEU A 102 14.75 -12.54 -15.66
CA LEU A 102 13.83 -11.86 -16.57
C LEU A 102 12.59 -11.35 -15.82
N ASP A 103 12.01 -12.19 -14.97
CA ASP A 103 10.78 -11.86 -14.24
C ASP A 103 10.97 -10.73 -13.23
N ILE A 104 12.16 -10.63 -12.63
CA ILE A 104 12.46 -9.63 -11.62
C ILE A 104 12.91 -8.27 -12.16
N GLN A 105 12.95 -8.10 -13.49
CA GLN A 105 13.24 -6.79 -14.07
C GLN A 105 12.12 -5.79 -13.71
N PRO A 106 12.48 -4.60 -13.19
CA PRO A 106 11.50 -3.57 -12.89
C PRO A 106 10.81 -3.09 -14.18
N PRO A 107 9.55 -2.64 -14.11
CA PRO A 107 8.86 -2.08 -15.26
C PRO A 107 9.59 -0.83 -15.79
N ALA A 108 9.84 -0.78 -17.10
CA ALA A 108 10.59 0.31 -17.73
C ALA A 108 9.85 1.66 -17.74
N SER A 109 8.52 1.64 -17.67
CA SER A 109 7.65 2.82 -17.63
C SER A 109 6.20 2.40 -17.34
N GLY A 110 5.46 3.25 -16.63
CA GLY A 110 4.04 3.07 -16.37
C GLY A 110 3.60 3.69 -15.04
N SER A 111 2.29 3.74 -14.82
CA SER A 111 1.73 4.15 -13.53
C SER A 111 2.30 3.26 -12.44
N PHE A 112 2.88 3.89 -11.40
CA PHE A 112 3.51 3.19 -10.29
C PHE A 112 2.58 2.09 -9.75
N THR A 113 1.33 2.41 -9.46
CA THR A 113 0.38 1.47 -8.87
C THR A 113 0.06 0.27 -9.77
N GLN A 114 -0.06 0.43 -11.08
CA GLN A 114 -0.47 -0.68 -11.96
C GLN A 114 0.71 -1.55 -12.38
N SER A 115 1.83 -0.92 -12.76
CA SER A 115 3.02 -1.64 -13.21
C SER A 115 3.71 -2.38 -12.07
N TYR A 116 3.76 -1.79 -10.86
CA TYR A 116 4.36 -2.47 -9.70
C TYR A 116 3.49 -3.61 -9.17
N ARG A 117 2.16 -3.52 -9.25
CA ARG A 117 1.29 -4.67 -8.92
C ARG A 117 1.59 -5.88 -9.80
N ALA A 118 1.62 -5.68 -11.11
CA ALA A 118 1.96 -6.74 -12.05
C ALA A 118 3.37 -7.31 -11.81
N TYR A 119 4.32 -6.43 -11.46
CA TYR A 119 5.68 -6.82 -11.09
C TYR A 119 5.71 -7.73 -9.86
N PHE A 120 5.11 -7.32 -8.73
CA PHE A 120 5.06 -8.12 -7.51
C PHE A 120 4.29 -9.43 -7.71
N TYR A 121 3.20 -9.42 -8.48
CA TYR A 121 2.44 -10.63 -8.80
C TYR A 121 3.23 -11.63 -9.63
N ARG A 122 4.03 -11.15 -10.59
CA ARG A 122 4.91 -12.02 -11.39
C ARG A 122 5.97 -12.68 -10.51
N VAL A 123 6.61 -11.91 -9.62
CA VAL A 123 7.60 -12.45 -8.67
C VAL A 123 6.95 -13.42 -7.69
N CYS A 124 5.79 -13.10 -7.11
CA CYS A 124 5.01 -14.03 -6.28
C CYS A 124 4.70 -15.33 -7.03
N GLY A 125 4.18 -15.22 -8.26
CA GLY A 125 3.80 -16.38 -9.07
C GLY A 125 4.99 -17.29 -9.35
N PHE A 126 6.17 -16.73 -9.60
CA PHE A 126 7.41 -17.50 -9.74
C PHE A 126 7.72 -18.32 -8.47
N PHE A 127 7.71 -17.70 -7.29
CA PHE A 127 8.05 -18.42 -6.05
C PHE A 127 6.98 -19.41 -5.61
N ILE A 128 5.70 -19.12 -5.85
CA ILE A 128 4.61 -20.09 -5.62
C ILE A 128 4.80 -21.33 -6.53
N ALA A 129 5.23 -21.12 -7.78
CA ALA A 129 5.57 -22.21 -8.68
C ALA A 129 6.75 -23.04 -8.17
N GLU A 130 7.81 -22.38 -7.70
CA GLU A 130 9.00 -23.05 -7.17
C GLU A 130 8.68 -23.88 -5.93
N GLU A 131 7.82 -23.36 -5.06
CA GLU A 131 7.37 -24.07 -3.87
C GLU A 131 6.64 -25.37 -4.25
N HIS A 132 5.74 -25.30 -5.22
CA HIS A 132 5.02 -26.48 -5.72
C HIS A 132 5.97 -27.49 -6.37
N VAL A 133 6.91 -27.03 -7.20
CA VAL A 133 7.94 -27.89 -7.81
C VAL A 133 8.83 -28.53 -6.74
N GLN A 134 9.26 -27.79 -5.73
CA GLN A 134 10.07 -28.30 -4.65
C GLN A 134 9.35 -29.41 -3.87
N ARG A 135 8.05 -29.23 -3.60
CA ARG A 135 7.24 -30.21 -2.88
C ARG A 135 6.99 -31.48 -3.70
N GLU A 136 6.73 -31.35 -5.00
CA GLU A 136 6.23 -32.47 -5.81
C GLU A 136 7.28 -33.11 -6.73
N ALA A 137 8.27 -32.37 -7.22
CA ALA A 137 9.16 -32.82 -8.30
C ALA A 137 10.34 -33.73 -7.86
N GLY A 138 10.10 -34.66 -6.93
CA GLY A 138 10.98 -35.82 -6.69
C GLY A 138 12.45 -35.51 -6.39
N GLY A 139 12.72 -34.37 -5.73
CA GLY A 139 14.06 -33.94 -5.33
C GLY A 139 14.92 -33.33 -6.46
N VAL A 140 14.34 -32.93 -7.59
CA VAL A 140 15.05 -32.16 -8.63
C VAL A 140 15.51 -30.83 -8.07
N VAL A 141 14.68 -30.15 -7.30
CA VAL A 141 14.99 -28.87 -6.67
C VAL A 141 15.19 -29.11 -5.17
N SER A 142 16.23 -28.54 -4.57
CA SER A 142 16.41 -28.55 -3.12
C SER A 142 16.02 -27.22 -2.48
N ASN A 143 15.81 -27.24 -1.16
CA ASN A 143 15.63 -26.04 -0.34
C ASN A 143 16.72 -25.00 -0.61
N ALA A 144 17.98 -25.43 -0.63
CA ALA A 144 19.12 -24.54 -0.88
C ALA A 144 19.09 -23.86 -2.26
N ASP A 145 18.53 -24.51 -3.30
CA ASP A 145 18.42 -23.90 -4.62
C ASP A 145 17.35 -22.79 -4.62
N VAL A 146 16.20 -23.06 -4.01
CA VAL A 146 15.10 -22.09 -3.88
C VAL A 146 15.52 -20.92 -2.99
N ASP A 147 16.23 -21.19 -1.89
CA ASP A 147 16.79 -20.15 -1.01
C ASP A 147 17.78 -19.26 -1.76
N ALA A 148 18.64 -19.83 -2.59
CA ALA A 148 19.57 -19.06 -3.41
C ALA A 148 18.85 -18.16 -4.43
N LEU A 149 17.77 -18.65 -5.05
CA LEU A 149 16.90 -17.85 -5.92
C LEU A 149 16.21 -16.73 -5.14
N TRP A 150 15.68 -17.03 -3.95
CA TRP A 150 15.04 -16.05 -3.08
C TRP A 150 16.01 -14.94 -2.66
N GLU A 151 17.25 -15.26 -2.32
CA GLU A 151 18.28 -14.27 -1.96
C GLU A 151 18.60 -13.31 -3.12
N ILE A 152 18.67 -13.82 -4.35
CA ILE A 152 18.82 -12.99 -5.56
C ILE A 152 17.61 -12.07 -5.72
N ALA A 153 16.42 -12.62 -5.50
CA ALA A 153 15.19 -11.87 -5.62
C ALA A 153 15.09 -10.75 -4.59
N LEU A 154 15.33 -11.08 -3.32
CA LEU A 154 15.26 -10.19 -2.18
C LEU A 154 16.19 -8.98 -2.34
N LYS A 155 17.43 -9.21 -2.78
CA LYS A 155 18.41 -8.15 -3.08
C LYS A 155 17.90 -7.21 -4.18
N THR A 156 17.31 -7.77 -5.23
CA THR A 156 16.79 -6.99 -6.35
C THR A 156 15.55 -6.20 -5.96
N LEU A 157 14.61 -6.82 -5.26
CA LEU A 157 13.39 -6.19 -4.73
C LEU A 157 13.73 -5.02 -3.81
N LYS A 158 14.67 -5.20 -2.87
CA LYS A 158 15.16 -4.11 -2.01
C LYS A 158 15.72 -2.94 -2.80
N ARG A 159 16.55 -3.23 -3.81
CA ARG A 159 17.16 -2.21 -4.67
C ARG A 159 16.08 -1.43 -5.42
N VAL A 160 15.13 -2.13 -6.05
CA VAL A 160 14.03 -1.51 -6.80
C VAL A 160 13.17 -0.65 -5.87
N LEU A 161 12.73 -1.21 -4.74
CA LEU A 161 11.95 -0.46 -3.75
C LEU A 161 12.69 0.80 -3.26
N ARG A 162 14.00 0.71 -3.02
CA ARG A 162 14.81 1.86 -2.61
C ARG A 162 14.82 2.99 -3.63
N THR A 163 15.01 2.66 -4.90
CA THR A 163 15.03 3.66 -5.97
C THR A 163 13.65 4.29 -6.15
N GLU A 164 12.61 3.47 -6.20
CA GLU A 164 11.27 3.97 -6.48
C GLU A 164 10.69 4.76 -5.33
N LEU A 165 10.84 4.28 -4.09
CA LEU A 165 10.36 5.01 -2.92
C LEU A 165 11.07 6.36 -2.80
N SER A 166 12.36 6.47 -3.15
CA SER A 166 13.06 7.76 -3.11
C SER A 166 12.52 8.80 -4.09
N ASP A 167 11.94 8.35 -5.21
CA ASP A 167 11.40 9.24 -6.25
C ASP A 167 9.94 9.66 -5.99
N LEU A 168 9.25 9.01 -5.05
CA LEU A 168 7.87 9.36 -4.69
C LEU A 168 7.81 10.67 -3.89
N GLN A 169 6.96 11.60 -4.35
CA GLN A 169 6.67 12.85 -3.64
C GLN A 169 5.28 12.90 -3.01
N ASP A 170 4.40 11.96 -3.35
CA ASP A 170 3.03 11.90 -2.83
C ASP A 170 2.94 10.92 -1.63
N PRO A 171 2.56 11.38 -0.43
CA PRO A 171 2.30 10.51 0.72
C PRO A 171 1.29 9.40 0.41
N SER A 172 0.29 9.66 -0.43
CA SER A 172 -0.77 8.69 -0.74
C SER A 172 -0.24 7.49 -1.54
N MET A 173 0.68 7.74 -2.47
CA MET A 173 1.34 6.70 -3.26
C MET A 173 2.23 5.83 -2.38
N LEU A 174 2.98 6.45 -1.45
CA LEU A 174 3.85 5.73 -0.52
C LEU A 174 3.08 4.70 0.32
N LEU A 175 1.87 5.05 0.75
CA LEU A 175 0.98 4.14 1.46
C LEU A 175 0.50 2.98 0.58
N GLN A 176 0.15 3.23 -0.68
CA GLN A 176 -0.24 2.18 -1.62
C GLN A 176 0.90 1.19 -1.86
N VAL A 177 2.15 1.68 -1.94
CA VAL A 177 3.33 0.82 -2.06
C VAL A 177 3.46 -0.07 -0.82
N LYS A 178 3.33 0.52 0.37
CA LYS A 178 3.38 -0.23 1.63
C LYS A 178 2.36 -1.36 1.63
N ASP A 179 1.10 -1.07 1.33
CA ASP A 179 0.04 -2.08 1.37
C ASP A 179 0.31 -3.22 0.39
N LEU A 180 0.83 -2.90 -0.81
CA LEU A 180 1.22 -3.89 -1.79
C LEU A 180 2.41 -4.75 -1.33
N VAL A 181 3.45 -4.14 -0.76
CA VAL A 181 4.64 -4.86 -0.27
C VAL A 181 4.29 -5.71 0.95
N LEU A 182 3.42 -5.23 1.84
CA LEU A 182 2.95 -6.01 3.00
C LEU A 182 2.11 -7.20 2.56
N LEU A 183 1.22 -7.03 1.57
CA LEU A 183 0.47 -8.13 0.98
C LEU A 183 1.42 -9.16 0.34
N PHE A 184 2.38 -8.71 -0.45
CA PHE A 184 3.42 -9.56 -1.04
C PHE A 184 4.18 -10.35 0.05
N CYS A 185 4.61 -9.67 1.10
CA CYS A 185 5.29 -10.28 2.24
C CYS A 185 4.40 -11.31 2.97
N ALA A 186 3.13 -10.98 3.21
CA ALA A 186 2.18 -11.88 3.85
C ALA A 186 1.98 -13.16 3.03
N THR A 187 1.80 -13.03 1.70
CA THR A 187 1.65 -14.19 0.82
C THR A 187 2.88 -15.09 0.86
N LEU A 188 4.09 -14.56 0.66
CA LEU A 188 5.30 -15.39 0.62
C LEU A 188 5.67 -15.98 1.99
N ARG A 189 5.31 -15.33 3.09
CA ARG A 189 5.46 -15.89 4.44
C ARG A 189 4.68 -17.20 4.58
N GLU A 190 3.48 -17.30 4.02
CA GLU A 190 2.67 -18.53 4.07
C GLU A 190 3.30 -19.69 3.28
N PHE A 191 4.17 -19.39 2.32
CA PHE A 191 4.95 -20.38 1.58
C PHE A 191 6.34 -20.66 2.20
N GLY A 192 6.61 -20.13 3.40
CA GLY A 192 7.85 -20.40 4.15
C GLY A 192 9.05 -19.54 3.79
N TYR A 193 8.88 -18.49 2.99
CA TYR A 193 9.98 -17.59 2.61
C TYR A 193 10.29 -16.57 3.72
N HIS A 194 11.58 -16.29 3.93
CA HIS A 194 12.04 -15.28 4.88
C HIS A 194 11.87 -13.86 4.33
N ILE A 195 10.95 -13.09 4.94
CA ILE A 195 10.55 -11.75 4.48
C ILE A 195 11.02 -10.59 5.38
N ALA A 196 11.65 -10.88 6.53
CA ALA A 196 12.07 -9.85 7.49
C ALA A 196 12.83 -8.67 6.85
N PRO A 197 13.75 -8.89 5.89
CA PRO A 197 14.52 -7.80 5.33
C PRO A 197 13.67 -6.81 4.53
N LEU A 198 12.60 -7.27 3.87
CA LEU A 198 11.66 -6.37 3.16
C LEU A 198 10.78 -5.59 4.15
N ARG A 199 10.40 -6.22 5.26
CA ARG A 199 9.61 -5.59 6.32
C ARG A 199 10.38 -4.47 7.01
N GLU A 200 11.61 -4.75 7.44
CA GLU A 200 12.52 -3.75 8.01
C GLU A 200 12.68 -2.55 7.07
N TYR A 201 12.82 -2.81 5.77
CA TYR A 201 12.95 -1.73 4.79
C TYR A 201 11.69 -0.84 4.71
N ILE A 202 10.50 -1.44 4.79
CA ILE A 202 9.24 -0.70 4.82
C ILE A 202 9.10 0.11 6.12
N GLU A 203 9.54 -0.46 7.25
CA GLU A 203 9.62 0.26 8.53
C GLU A 203 10.57 1.46 8.45
N ASP A 204 11.73 1.31 7.81
CA ASP A 204 12.69 2.40 7.60
C ASP A 204 12.10 3.52 6.71
N SER A 205 11.22 3.18 5.76
CA SER A 205 10.56 4.15 4.87
C SER A 205 9.54 5.07 5.57
N ARG A 206 9.23 4.77 6.82
CA ARG A 206 8.27 5.53 7.65
C ARG A 206 8.66 6.98 7.87
N ASP A 207 9.95 7.25 8.08
CA ASP A 207 10.44 8.61 8.29
C ASP A 207 10.31 9.43 7.00
N GLN A 208 10.49 8.78 5.85
CA GLN A 208 10.23 9.39 4.54
C GLN A 208 8.76 9.77 4.42
N TYR A 209 7.82 8.88 4.78
CA TYR A 209 6.38 9.18 4.78
C TYR A 209 6.04 10.38 5.65
N LEU A 210 6.54 10.40 6.89
CA LEU A 210 6.32 11.51 7.82
C LEU A 210 6.87 12.83 7.28
N SER A 211 8.03 12.80 6.63
CA SER A 211 8.62 14.00 6.02
C SER A 211 7.78 14.55 4.86
N LEU A 212 7.26 13.67 3.99
CA LEU A 212 6.38 14.05 2.88
C LEU A 212 5.05 14.60 3.39
N LEU A 213 4.45 13.92 4.38
CA LEU A 213 3.20 14.35 5.00
C LEU A 213 3.33 15.72 5.66
N ARG A 214 4.44 15.95 6.38
CA ARG A 214 4.73 17.26 6.98
C ARG A 214 4.84 18.35 5.92
N ARG A 215 5.55 18.08 4.82
CA ARG A 215 5.71 19.03 3.72
C ARG A 215 4.37 19.34 3.04
N SER A 216 3.55 18.34 2.77
CA SER A 216 2.22 18.56 2.20
C SER A 216 1.34 19.37 3.15
N PHE A 217 1.38 19.03 4.45
CA PHE A 217 0.63 19.74 5.47
C PHE A 217 1.06 21.21 5.59
N GLU A 218 2.36 21.49 5.56
CA GLU A 218 2.88 22.86 5.61
C GLU A 218 2.39 23.71 4.43
N VAL A 219 2.36 23.13 3.22
CA VAL A 219 1.81 23.81 2.04
C VAL A 219 0.32 24.08 2.21
N THR A 220 -0.46 23.09 2.66
CA THR A 220 -1.89 23.25 2.89
C THR A 220 -2.18 24.31 3.96
N VAL A 221 -1.48 24.27 5.10
CA VAL A 221 -1.67 25.24 6.18
C VAL A 221 -1.26 26.63 5.75
N ARG A 222 -0.15 26.79 5.03
CA ARG A 222 0.26 28.12 4.53
C ARG A 222 -0.79 28.71 3.60
N ARG A 223 -1.31 27.91 2.67
CA ARG A 223 -2.38 28.33 1.76
C ARG A 223 -3.64 28.75 2.54
N LEU A 224 -4.06 27.93 3.50
CA LEU A 224 -5.20 28.24 4.35
C LEU A 224 -4.99 29.55 5.12
N LEU A 225 -3.82 29.77 5.73
CA LEU A 225 -3.50 31.00 6.45
C LEU A 225 -3.41 32.25 5.55
N GLU A 226 -3.08 32.08 4.27
CA GLU A 226 -3.04 33.16 3.27
C GLU A 226 -4.45 33.54 2.77
N GLU A 227 -5.36 32.57 2.67
CA GLU A 227 -6.76 32.76 2.28
C GLU A 227 -7.63 33.30 3.45
N GLU A 228 -7.09 33.33 4.66
CA GLU A 228 -7.85 33.65 5.88
C GLU A 228 -7.96 35.14 6.19
N GLU A 229 -9.19 35.55 6.53
CA GLU A 229 -9.51 36.93 6.93
C GLU A 229 -9.38 37.14 8.46
N TYR A 230 -9.07 36.09 9.23
CA TYR A 230 -8.94 36.11 10.71
C TYR A 230 -10.14 36.73 11.42
N ARG A 231 -11.35 36.53 10.89
CA ARG A 231 -12.59 37.00 11.52
C ARG A 231 -13.21 35.88 12.38
N PRO A 232 -13.88 36.23 13.49
CA PRO A 232 -14.67 35.28 14.26
C PRO A 232 -15.68 34.57 13.35
N MET A 233 -15.71 33.24 13.38
CA MET A 233 -16.69 32.48 12.58
C MET A 233 -18.10 32.80 13.07
N THR A 234 -19.00 33.16 12.16
CA THR A 234 -20.42 33.37 12.47
C THR A 234 -21.25 32.18 12.00
N VAL A 235 -22.10 31.65 12.88
CA VAL A 235 -22.98 30.53 12.58
C VAL A 235 -24.42 31.04 12.57
N HIS A 236 -25.15 30.78 11.48
CA HIS A 236 -26.48 31.34 11.23
C HIS A 236 -27.61 30.33 11.41
N SER A 237 -27.31 29.03 11.48
CA SER A 237 -28.29 27.95 11.62
C SER A 237 -27.76 26.78 12.45
N LYS A 238 -28.67 25.97 13.00
CA LYS A 238 -28.34 24.72 13.69
C LYS A 238 -27.67 23.70 12.75
N GLU A 239 -28.01 23.70 11.46
CA GLU A 239 -27.39 22.84 10.46
C GLU A 239 -25.92 23.21 10.21
N GLU A 240 -25.59 24.52 10.24
CA GLU A 240 -24.20 24.96 10.11
C GLU A 240 -23.36 24.62 11.35
N VAL A 241 -23.96 24.56 12.55
CA VAL A 241 -23.29 24.06 13.75
C VAL A 241 -22.89 22.60 13.55
N GLU A 242 -23.82 21.75 13.09
CA GLU A 242 -23.56 20.33 12.89
C GLU A 242 -22.53 20.08 11.77
N ALA A 243 -22.57 20.88 10.69
CA ALA A 243 -21.61 20.77 9.61
C ALA A 243 -20.20 21.28 9.98
N LYS A 244 -20.10 22.44 10.65
CA LYS A 244 -18.81 23.12 10.89
C LYS A 244 -18.18 22.79 12.25
N LEU A 245 -18.96 22.49 13.28
CA LEU A 245 -18.46 22.31 14.66
C LEU A 245 -18.39 20.84 15.10
N ALA A 246 -19.35 20.01 14.67
CA ALA A 246 -19.37 18.59 15.04
C ALA A 246 -18.12 17.80 14.57
N PRO A 247 -17.54 18.03 13.36
CA PRO A 247 -16.32 17.34 12.94
C PRO A 247 -15.12 17.58 13.87
N PHE A 248 -15.09 18.74 14.53
CA PHE A 248 -14.03 19.14 15.43
C PHE A 248 -14.39 18.96 16.91
N LYS A 249 -15.59 18.43 17.21
CA LYS A 249 -16.15 18.33 18.57
C LYS A 249 -16.16 19.67 19.30
N LEU A 250 -16.51 20.73 18.58
CA LEU A 250 -16.59 22.09 19.09
C LEU A 250 -18.03 22.49 19.45
N ASP A 251 -18.93 21.52 19.61
CA ASP A 251 -20.36 21.73 19.90
C ASP A 251 -20.59 22.48 21.22
N ASP A 252 -19.67 22.33 22.19
CA ASP A 252 -19.68 23.05 23.48
C ASP A 252 -19.57 24.57 23.33
N CYS A 253 -19.21 25.06 22.14
CA CYS A 253 -19.05 26.48 21.84
C CYS A 253 -20.40 27.20 21.64
N VAL A 254 -21.49 26.45 21.43
CA VAL A 254 -22.84 26.98 21.22
C VAL A 254 -23.70 26.66 22.44
N ARG A 255 -24.11 27.68 23.20
CA ARG A 255 -24.97 27.45 24.38
C ARG A 255 -26.41 27.21 23.94
N GLU A 256 -27.06 26.22 24.57
CA GLU A 256 -28.50 25.97 24.38
C GLU A 256 -29.32 27.21 24.77
N GLY A 257 -29.89 27.90 23.77
CA GLY A 257 -30.75 29.07 23.95
C GLY A 257 -30.25 30.39 23.34
N GLU A 258 -29.09 30.42 22.68
CA GLU A 258 -28.62 31.62 21.97
C GLU A 258 -29.35 31.82 20.62
N THR A 259 -29.72 33.07 20.30
CA THR A 259 -30.36 33.45 19.02
C THR A 259 -29.31 33.72 17.95
N TYR A 260 -29.46 33.07 16.79
CA TYR A 260 -28.58 33.25 15.64
C TYR A 260 -28.55 34.72 15.13
N PRO A 261 -27.41 35.23 14.64
CA PRO A 261 -26.13 34.53 14.47
C PRO A 261 -25.27 34.45 15.73
N ILE A 262 -24.56 33.33 15.91
CA ILE A 262 -23.63 33.08 17.02
C ILE A 262 -22.21 33.33 16.53
N GLU A 263 -21.44 34.16 17.23
CA GLU A 263 -20.02 34.39 16.97
C GLU A 263 -19.17 33.41 17.78
N CYS A 264 -18.37 32.59 17.09
CA CYS A 264 -17.41 31.69 17.71
C CYS A 264 -16.12 32.41 18.10
N LYS A 265 -15.42 31.91 19.13
CA LYS A 265 -14.15 32.49 19.61
C LYS A 265 -12.94 32.17 18.72
N PHE A 266 -13.15 31.49 17.61
CA PHE A 266 -12.14 31.04 16.67
C PHE A 266 -12.56 31.42 15.25
N SER A 267 -11.55 31.53 14.38
CA SER A 267 -11.70 31.73 12.95
C SER A 267 -12.18 30.46 12.25
N ARG A 268 -12.36 30.53 10.94
CA ARG A 268 -12.77 29.38 10.13
C ARG A 268 -11.73 28.25 10.11
N THR A 269 -10.45 28.59 10.21
CA THR A 269 -9.29 27.68 10.27
C THR A 269 -8.83 27.35 11.68
#